data_AF-A0A7V9TCN3-F1
#
_entry.id   AF-A0A7V9TCN3-F1
#
_cell.length_a   1.000
_cell.length_b   1.000
_cell.length_c   1.000
_cell.angle_alpha   90.00
_cell.angle_beta   90.00
_cell.angle_gamma   90.00
#
_symmetry.space_group_name_H-M   'P 1'
#
loop_
_entity.id
_entity.type
_entity.pdbx_description
1 polymer ?
#
loop_
_entity_poly.entity_id
_entity_poly.type
_entity_poly.pdbx_seq_one_letter_code
_entity_poly.pdbx_strand_id
1 'polypeptide(L)'
;MGILKLYELRSEESMRKARDWFATGFYPESVQDILATLVGEHSADFRMVASYWDMAAAFVVFGAINGEMFNAINTEHVVVYAKLQPFLAGIRAMPGVPPYLYLKHLEPVVLRMTDAEERVAAMRRYMKSRMESRAGEDRK
;
A
#
# COMPACT_ATOMS: atom_id res chain seq x y z
N MET A 1 4.35 -14.22 18.28
CA MET A 1 3.08 -14.68 17.64
C MET A 1 2.52 -13.67 16.63
N GLY A 2 2.46 -12.37 16.94
CA GLY A 2 1.77 -11.38 16.09
C GLY A 2 2.23 -11.34 14.62
N ILE A 3 3.52 -11.43 14.34
CA ILE A 3 4.04 -11.32 12.97
C ILE A 3 3.69 -12.52 12.07
N LEU A 4 3.64 -13.74 12.62
CA LEU A 4 3.22 -14.92 11.88
C LEU A 4 1.72 -14.84 11.57
N LYS A 5 0.91 -14.30 12.48
CA LYS A 5 -0.51 -14.09 12.22
C LYS A 5 -0.75 -13.06 11.11
N LEU A 6 0.03 -11.98 11.08
CA LEU A 6 -0.01 -11.02 9.97
C LEU A 6 0.31 -11.72 8.64
N TYR A 7 1.34 -12.58 8.61
CA TYR A 7 1.68 -13.35 7.42
C TYR A 7 0.56 -14.30 6.95
N GLU A 8 -0.09 -15.01 7.87
CA GLU A 8 -1.25 -15.87 7.56
C GLU A 8 -2.37 -15.08 6.89
N LEU A 9 -2.79 -13.97 7.50
CA LEU A 9 -3.85 -13.09 6.97
C LEU A 9 -3.49 -12.55 5.58
N ARG A 10 -2.21 -12.18 5.37
CA ARG A 10 -1.70 -11.70 4.08
C ARG A 10 -1.70 -12.79 2.99
N SER A 11 -1.78 -14.04 3.42
CA SER A 11 -1.75 -15.23 2.57
C SER A 11 -3.13 -15.85 2.36
N GLU A 12 -4.20 -15.28 2.91
CA GLU A 12 -5.56 -15.71 2.59
C GLU A 12 -5.86 -15.46 1.10
N GLU A 13 -6.69 -16.31 0.48
CA GLU A 13 -6.93 -16.26 -0.97
C GLU A 13 -7.49 -14.91 -1.43
N SER A 14 -8.49 -14.38 -0.73
CA SER A 14 -9.07 -13.06 -1.01
C SER A 14 -8.04 -11.95 -0.88
N MET A 15 -7.24 -11.97 0.20
CA MET A 15 -6.17 -11.00 0.42
C MET A 15 -5.08 -11.10 -0.65
N ARG A 16 -4.73 -12.31 -1.10
CA ARG A 16 -3.78 -12.49 -2.22
C ARG A 16 -4.29 -11.88 -3.51
N LYS A 17 -5.57 -12.07 -3.86
CA LYS A 17 -6.21 -11.46 -5.04
C LYS A 17 -6.22 -9.93 -4.94
N ALA A 18 -6.64 -9.39 -3.80
CA ALA A 18 -6.66 -7.95 -3.55
C ALA A 18 -5.26 -7.32 -3.67
N ARG A 19 -4.24 -7.97 -3.09
CA ARG A 19 -2.84 -7.53 -3.16
C ARG A 19 -2.27 -7.61 -4.58
N ASP A 20 -2.57 -8.67 -5.32
CA ASP A 20 -2.16 -8.81 -6.71
C ASP A 20 -2.75 -7.70 -7.58
N TRP A 21 -4.06 -7.44 -7.45
CA TRP A 21 -4.71 -6.32 -8.12
C TRP A 21 -4.10 -4.97 -7.72
N PHE A 22 -3.89 -4.73 -6.42
CA PHE A 22 -3.34 -3.46 -5.93
C PHE A 22 -1.93 -3.24 -6.48
N ALA A 23 -1.11 -4.29 -6.57
CA ALA A 23 0.25 -4.21 -7.09
C ALA A 23 0.27 -3.98 -8.61
N THR A 24 -0.52 -4.75 -9.37
CA THR A 24 -0.38 -4.91 -10.82
C THR A 24 -1.45 -4.23 -11.66
N GLY A 25 -2.60 -3.90 -11.09
CA GLY A 25 -3.77 -3.32 -11.77
C GLY A 25 -4.18 -1.94 -11.30
N PHE A 26 -3.69 -1.48 -10.14
CA PHE A 26 -4.04 -0.18 -9.59
C PHE A 26 -2.93 0.86 -9.82
N TYR A 27 -3.16 1.84 -10.71
CA TYR A 27 -2.21 2.93 -11.01
C TYR A 27 -2.94 4.29 -10.98
N PRO A 28 -3.21 4.86 -9.79
CA PRO A 28 -3.89 6.15 -9.69
C PRO A 28 -2.97 7.27 -10.21
N GLU A 29 -3.53 8.19 -10.99
CA GLU A 29 -2.86 9.42 -11.45
C GLU A 29 -3.37 10.66 -10.71
N SER A 30 -4.50 10.52 -10.02
CA SER A 30 -5.15 11.58 -9.28
C SER A 30 -5.80 11.06 -7.99
N VAL A 31 -6.13 12.00 -7.11
CA VAL A 31 -6.96 11.73 -5.93
C VAL A 31 -8.35 11.21 -6.35
N GLN A 32 -8.87 11.69 -7.48
CA GLN A 32 -10.16 11.28 -8.04
C GLN A 32 -10.16 9.81 -8.45
N ASP A 33 -9.06 9.27 -8.97
CA ASP A 33 -8.96 7.83 -9.31
C ASP A 33 -9.06 6.95 -8.07
N ILE A 34 -8.48 7.39 -6.95
CA ILE A 34 -8.59 6.71 -5.67
C ILE A 34 -10.05 6.74 -5.19
N LEU A 35 -10.71 7.91 -5.27
CA LEU A 35 -12.12 8.03 -4.91
C LEU A 35 -13.02 7.16 -5.78
N ALA A 36 -12.78 7.13 -7.09
CA ALA A 36 -13.51 6.29 -8.03
C ALA A 36 -13.35 4.81 -7.69
N THR A 37 -12.13 4.40 -7.33
CA THR A 37 -11.83 3.03 -6.86
C THR A 37 -12.62 2.69 -5.60
N LEU A 38 -12.75 3.61 -4.63
CA LEU A 38 -13.48 3.39 -3.38
C LEU A 38 -14.99 3.22 -3.54
N VAL A 39 -15.57 3.60 -4.68
CA VAL A 39 -16.99 3.41 -5.00
C VAL A 39 -17.21 2.41 -6.14
N GLY A 40 -16.14 1.88 -6.74
CA GLY A 40 -16.18 0.93 -7.84
C GLY A 40 -16.04 -0.53 -7.41
N GLU A 41 -15.85 -1.39 -8.42
CA GLU A 41 -15.72 -2.85 -8.25
C GLU A 41 -14.58 -3.24 -7.30
N HIS A 42 -13.44 -2.57 -7.39
CA HIS A 42 -12.26 -2.85 -6.57
C HIS A 42 -12.23 -2.10 -5.22
N SER A 43 -13.37 -1.57 -4.75
CA SER A 43 -13.46 -0.91 -3.46
C SER A 43 -13.05 -1.84 -2.31
N ALA A 44 -13.51 -3.10 -2.35
CA ALA A 44 -13.16 -4.10 -1.36
C ALA A 44 -11.66 -4.42 -1.38
N ASP A 45 -11.08 -4.64 -2.55
CA ASP A 45 -9.66 -4.95 -2.72
C ASP A 45 -8.77 -3.82 -2.18
N PHE A 46 -9.07 -2.58 -2.56
CA PHE A 46 -8.36 -1.40 -2.07
C PHE A 46 -8.42 -1.31 -0.55
N ARG A 47 -9.63 -1.42 0.02
CA ARG A 47 -9.83 -1.31 1.47
C ARG A 47 -9.11 -2.42 2.21
N MET A 48 -9.13 -3.65 1.69
CA MET A 48 -8.43 -4.78 2.29
C MET A 48 -6.92 -4.51 2.37
N VAL A 49 -6.29 -4.10 1.27
CA VAL A 49 -4.84 -3.87 1.22
C VAL A 49 -4.42 -2.67 2.09
N ALA A 50 -5.07 -1.52 1.91
CA ALA A 50 -4.71 -0.29 2.62
C ALA A 50 -4.94 -0.42 4.13
N SER A 51 -6.08 -0.98 4.55
CA SER A 51 -6.38 -1.17 5.98
C SER A 51 -5.49 -2.23 6.61
N TYR A 52 -5.17 -3.31 5.91
CA TYR A 52 -4.25 -4.34 6.41
C TYR A 52 -2.86 -3.74 6.68
N TRP A 53 -2.29 -3.00 5.73
CA TRP A 53 -0.94 -2.47 5.88
C TRP A 53 -0.86 -1.32 6.89
N ASP A 54 -1.88 -0.47 6.99
CA ASP A 54 -1.93 0.54 8.05
C ASP A 54 -2.08 -0.09 9.43
N MET A 55 -2.91 -1.13 9.56
CA MET A 55 -3.07 -1.87 10.83
C MET A 55 -1.78 -2.62 11.21
N ALA A 56 -1.12 -3.30 10.27
CA ALA A 56 0.16 -3.97 10.51
C ALA A 56 1.25 -2.96 10.94
N ALA A 57 1.27 -1.78 10.33
CA ALA A 57 2.17 -0.70 10.74
C ALA A 57 1.83 -0.14 12.13
N ALA A 58 0.56 -0.17 12.55
CA ALA A 58 0.17 0.23 13.91
C ALA A 58 0.85 -0.66 14.97
N PHE A 59 0.98 -1.98 14.74
CA PHE A 59 1.73 -2.86 15.65
C PHE A 59 3.20 -2.42 15.79
N VAL A 60 3.81 -1.89 14.74
CA VAL A 60 5.18 -1.33 14.79
C VAL A 60 5.19 0.01 15.54
N VAL A 61 4.26 0.91 15.21
CA VAL A 61 4.16 2.24 15.84
C VAL A 61 3.95 2.13 17.35
N PHE A 62 3.14 1.16 17.81
CA PHE A 62 2.88 0.91 19.22
C PHE A 62 3.88 -0.06 19.89
N GLY A 63 4.95 -0.46 19.19
CA GLY A 63 6.05 -1.24 19.77
C GLY A 63 5.76 -2.73 19.99
N ALA A 64 4.64 -3.25 19.48
CA ALA A 64 4.31 -4.68 19.54
C ALA A 64 5.13 -5.53 18.55
N ILE A 65 5.66 -4.91 17.49
CA ILE A 65 6.59 -5.52 16.53
C ILE A 65 7.81 -4.60 16.35
N ASN A 66 9.01 -5.16 16.42
CA ASN A 66 10.24 -4.43 16.11
C ASN A 66 10.24 -3.96 14.64
N GLY A 67 10.51 -2.67 14.42
CA GLY A 67 10.44 -2.05 13.10
C GLY A 67 11.47 -2.56 12.09
N GLU A 68 12.70 -2.81 12.52
CA GLU A 68 13.75 -3.38 11.65
C GLU A 68 13.36 -4.79 11.20
N MET A 69 12.90 -5.63 12.13
CA MET A 69 12.41 -6.98 11.81
C MET A 69 11.20 -6.91 10.86
N PHE A 70 10.24 -6.01 11.11
CA PHE A 70 9.07 -5.82 10.24
C PHE A 70 9.49 -5.47 8.80
N ASN A 71 10.44 -4.54 8.65
CA ASN A 71 10.95 -4.09 7.36
C ASN A 71 11.86 -5.12 6.68
N ALA A 72 12.53 -5.99 7.44
CA ALA A 72 13.38 -7.04 6.89
C ALA A 72 12.57 -8.16 6.21
N ILE A 73 11.36 -8.44 6.70
CA ILE A 73 10.55 -9.56 6.20
C ILE A 73 9.40 -9.14 5.28
N ASN A 74 9.08 -7.85 5.23
CA ASN A 74 8.03 -7.29 4.39
C ASN A 74 8.60 -6.22 3.46
N THR A 75 8.08 -6.15 2.24
CA THR A 75 8.46 -5.13 1.26
C THR A 75 7.25 -4.42 0.64
N GLU A 76 6.09 -5.08 0.64
CA GLU A 76 4.89 -4.59 -0.04
C GLU A 76 4.26 -3.37 0.63
N HIS A 77 4.47 -3.16 1.93
CA HIS A 77 4.03 -1.94 2.62
C HIS A 77 4.65 -0.68 2.01
N VAL A 78 5.86 -0.79 1.45
CA VAL A 78 6.51 0.29 0.70
C VAL A 78 5.81 0.52 -0.66
N VAL A 79 5.24 -0.51 -1.30
CA VAL A 79 4.42 -0.35 -2.53
C VAL A 79 3.19 0.48 -2.24
N VAL A 80 2.48 0.15 -1.15
CA VAL A 80 1.26 0.86 -0.74
C VAL A 80 1.57 2.33 -0.48
N TYR A 81 2.64 2.61 0.29
CA TYR A 81 3.08 3.97 0.51
C TYR A 81 3.47 4.66 -0.80
N ALA A 82 4.29 4.02 -1.66
CA ALA A 82 4.77 4.62 -2.89
C ALA A 82 3.64 5.04 -3.86
N LYS A 83 2.57 4.23 -3.94
CA LYS A 83 1.38 4.53 -4.77
C LYS A 83 0.52 5.64 -4.17
N LEU A 84 0.34 5.69 -2.85
CA LEU A 84 -0.59 6.63 -2.21
C LEU A 84 0.06 7.95 -1.77
N GLN A 85 1.37 7.97 -1.51
CA GLN A 85 2.12 9.14 -1.03
C GLN A 85 1.85 10.43 -1.83
N PRO A 86 1.80 10.43 -3.17
CA PRO A 86 1.53 11.64 -3.95
C PRO A 86 0.16 12.27 -3.67
N PHE A 87 -0.79 11.47 -3.18
CA PHE A 87 -2.19 11.83 -3.03
C PHE A 87 -2.61 12.08 -1.57
N LEU A 88 -1.73 11.78 -0.60
CA LEU A 88 -2.06 11.87 0.83
C LEU A 88 -2.49 13.28 1.25
N ALA A 89 -1.89 14.33 0.70
CA ALA A 89 -2.29 15.70 1.00
C ALA A 89 -3.75 15.98 0.59
N GLY A 90 -4.15 15.55 -0.60
CA GLY A 90 -5.53 15.69 -1.08
C GLY A 90 -6.51 14.80 -0.32
N ILE A 91 -6.13 13.57 0.02
CA ILE A 91 -6.95 12.67 0.85
C ILE A 91 -7.17 13.28 2.24
N ARG A 92 -6.12 13.82 2.87
CA ARG A 92 -6.19 14.44 4.21
C ARG A 92 -7.03 15.71 4.26
N ALA A 93 -7.17 16.41 3.14
CA ALA A 93 -8.03 17.59 3.04
C ALA A 93 -9.53 17.24 3.04
N MET A 94 -9.89 15.97 2.81
CA MET A 94 -11.29 15.54 2.79
C MET A 94 -11.82 15.29 4.20
N PRO A 95 -13.04 15.77 4.52
CA PRO A 95 -13.66 15.49 5.80
C PRO A 95 -14.06 14.00 5.92
N GLY A 96 -13.84 13.41 7.09
CA GLY A 96 -14.36 12.07 7.42
C GLY A 96 -13.62 10.90 6.78
N VAL A 97 -12.46 11.11 6.15
CA VAL A 97 -11.68 10.01 5.58
C VAL A 97 -11.17 9.05 6.66
N PRO A 98 -11.37 7.72 6.50
CA PRO A 98 -10.82 6.74 7.41
C PRO A 98 -9.29 6.82 7.54
N PRO A 99 -8.71 6.54 8.72
CA PRO A 99 -7.25 6.63 8.93
C PRO A 99 -6.36 5.83 7.99
N TYR A 100 -6.82 4.63 7.60
CA TYR A 100 -6.07 3.79 6.66
C TYR A 100 -5.97 4.41 5.26
N LEU A 101 -6.88 5.31 4.88
CA LEU A 101 -6.87 5.95 3.57
C LEU A 101 -5.77 6.99 3.45
N TYR A 102 -5.40 7.64 4.55
CA TYR A 102 -4.29 8.59 4.61
C TYR A 102 -3.01 8.00 5.25
N LEU A 103 -2.95 6.68 5.40
CA LEU A 103 -1.78 5.92 5.87
C LEU A 103 -1.24 6.41 7.22
N LYS A 104 -2.14 6.59 8.21
CA LYS A 104 -1.83 7.13 9.53
C LYS A 104 -0.62 6.48 10.21
N HIS A 105 -0.51 5.16 10.15
CA HIS A 105 0.56 4.39 10.79
C HIS A 105 1.59 3.89 9.78
N LEU A 106 1.17 3.63 8.54
CA LEU A 106 2.10 3.13 7.51
C LEU A 106 3.14 4.18 7.10
N GLU A 107 2.73 5.44 6.89
CA GLU A 107 3.66 6.52 6.52
C GLU A 107 4.84 6.64 7.50
N PRO A 108 4.64 6.79 8.82
CA PRO A 108 5.78 6.92 9.74
C PRO A 108 6.65 5.67 9.82
N VAL A 109 6.12 4.46 9.55
CA VAL A 109 6.95 3.24 9.50
C VAL A 109 7.90 3.29 8.29
N VAL A 110 7.41 3.72 7.13
CA VAL A 110 8.24 3.85 5.93
C VAL A 110 9.24 5.00 6.09
N LEU A 111 8.81 6.16 6.58
CA LEU A 111 9.69 7.33 6.75
C LEU A 111 10.79 7.15 7.82
N ARG A 112 10.66 6.18 8.72
CA ARG A 112 11.71 5.83 9.70
C ARG A 112 12.80 4.93 9.12
N MET A 113 12.62 4.39 7.92
CA MET A 113 13.65 3.57 7.27
C MET A 113 14.81 4.48 6.82
N THR A 114 16.05 4.04 7.06
CA THR A 114 17.24 4.79 6.66
C THR A 114 17.38 4.96 5.14
N ASP A 115 16.77 4.06 4.37
CA ASP A 115 16.79 4.01 2.91
C ASP A 115 15.40 4.26 2.29
N ALA A 116 14.50 4.94 3.02
CA ALA A 116 13.11 5.17 2.62
C ALA A 116 12.97 5.77 1.22
N GLU A 117 13.69 6.86 0.94
CA GLU A 117 13.64 7.57 -0.34
C GLU A 117 14.08 6.68 -1.50
N GLU A 118 15.18 5.94 -1.32
CA GLU A 118 15.71 5.03 -2.33
C GLU A 118 14.72 3.90 -2.63
N ARG A 119 14.14 3.27 -1.59
CA ARG A 119 13.17 2.18 -1.76
C ARG A 119 11.89 2.65 -2.44
N VAL A 120 11.36 3.81 -2.04
CA VAL A 120 10.16 4.39 -2.66
C VAL A 120 10.44 4.74 -4.13
N ALA A 121 11.58 5.34 -4.43
CA ALA A 121 11.98 5.66 -5.80
C ALA A 121 12.17 4.39 -6.66
N ALA A 122 12.81 3.35 -6.12
CA ALA A 122 12.96 2.06 -6.77
C ALA A 122 11.60 1.42 -7.07
N MET A 123 10.68 1.46 -6.11
CA MET A 123 9.34 0.89 -6.29
C MET A 123 8.53 1.66 -7.34
N ARG A 124 8.64 2.99 -7.38
CA ARG A 124 8.03 3.82 -8.44
C ARG A 124 8.55 3.48 -9.83
N ARG A 125 9.88 3.32 -9.99
CA ARG A 125 10.48 2.91 -11.27
C ARG A 125 9.99 1.53 -11.70
N TYR A 126 9.96 0.57 -10.77
CA TYR A 126 9.47 -0.78 -11.03
C TYR A 126 7.99 -0.78 -11.47
N MET A 127 7.13 -0.04 -10.77
CA MET A 127 5.71 0.08 -11.11
C MET A 127 5.49 0.73 -12.48
N LYS A 128 6.25 1.79 -12.80
CA LYS A 128 6.18 2.45 -14.10
C LYS A 128 6.53 1.48 -15.24
N SER A 129 7.65 0.75 -15.10
CA SER A 129 8.07 -0.25 -16.09
C SER A 129 7.02 -1.35 -16.28
N ARG A 130 6.43 -1.85 -15.18
CA ARG A 130 5.35 -2.85 -15.24
C ARG A 130 4.10 -2.33 -15.95
N MET A 131 3.68 -1.10 -15.68
CA MET A 131 2.55 -0.46 -16.32
C MET A 131 2.77 -0.32 -17.84
N GLU A 132 3.96 0.11 -18.25
CA GLU A 132 4.33 0.25 -19.66
C GLU A 132 4.37 -1.09 -20.40
N SER A 133 4.89 -2.15 -19.77
CA SER A 133 4.89 -3.51 -20.35
C SER A 133 3.47 -4.03 -20.58
N ARG A 134 2.59 -3.88 -19.59
CA ARG A 134 1.18 -4.31 -19.68
C ARG A 134 0.42 -3.56 -20.78
N ALA A 135 0.59 -2.24 -20.87
CA ALA A 135 0.02 -1.46 -21.97
C ALA A 135 0.56 -1.90 -23.34
N GLY A 136 1.77 -2.47 -23.40
CA GLY A 136 2.32 -3.09 -24.61
C GLY A 136 1.73 -4.46 -24.96
N GLU A 137 1.28 -5.22 -23.96
CA GLU A 137 0.60 -6.51 -24.14
C GLU A 137 -0.85 -6.34 -24.58
N ASP A 138 -1.59 -5.39 -23.98
CA ASP A 138 -2.98 -5.09 -24.34
C ASP A 138 -3.14 -4.46 -25.74
N ARG A 139 -2.03 -4.01 -26.36
CA ARG A 139 -1.99 -3.45 -27.72
C ARG A 139 -1.64 -4.48 -28.81
N LYS A 140 -1.33 -5.72 -28.44
CA LYS A 140 -1.03 -6.83 -29.38
C LYS A 140 -2.26 -7.72 -29.56
#